data_AF-A0A7D4SME4-F1
#
_entry.id   AF-A0A7D4SME4-F1
#
_cell.length_a   1.000
_cell.length_b   1.000
_cell.length_c   1.000
_cell.angle_alpha   90.00
_cell.angle_beta   90.00
_cell.angle_gamma   90.00
#
_symmetry.space_group_name_H-M   'P 1'
#
loop_
_entity.id
_entity.type
_entity.pdbx_description
1 polymer ?
#
loop_
_entity_poly.entity_id
_entity_poly.type
_entity_poly.pdbx_seq_one_letter_code
_entity_poly.pdbx_strand_id
1 'polypeptide(L)'
;MAEAVVKLSPGTEFLFRQMEKKERQNEEARRLHHESTQDVELDLVEGFFRQIKTQNIFIQTVGINGKAESTILSKAIFSMNKVVKVYYSTSFDEDNTGFIRVRSDNQLQQIVIERMHGYRPQPEVLYQSADQCHIVRWMIKWLMPRIDWRKTKLANLDLYRLFSEKREKDALQKKLEEAEVEG
;
A
#
# COMPACT_ATOMS: atom_id res chain seq x y z
N MET A 1 -49.04 2.57 -46.44
CA MET A 1 -47.64 2.96 -46.68
C MET A 1 -46.81 1.73 -46.41
N ALA A 2 -46.18 1.15 -47.43
CA ALA A 2 -45.40 -0.07 -47.31
C ALA A 2 -43.94 0.29 -47.00
N GLU A 3 -43.41 -0.18 -45.87
CA GLU A 3 -41.98 -0.10 -45.56
C GLU A 3 -41.20 -0.88 -46.63
N ALA A 4 -40.26 -0.20 -47.28
CA ALA A 4 -39.35 -0.85 -48.22
C ALA A 4 -38.42 -1.78 -47.43
N VAL A 5 -38.62 -3.09 -47.58
CA VAL A 5 -37.70 -4.11 -47.07
C VAL A 5 -36.39 -3.98 -47.84
N VAL A 6 -35.42 -3.28 -47.24
CA VAL A 6 -34.07 -3.15 -47.78
C VAL A 6 -33.43 -4.54 -47.79
N LYS A 7 -33.32 -5.16 -48.98
CA LYS A 7 -32.57 -6.41 -49.15
C LYS A 7 -31.09 -6.10 -49.05
N LEU A 8 -30.46 -6.59 -47.98
CA LEU A 8 -29.02 -6.52 -47.81
C LEU A 8 -28.33 -7.40 -48.85
N SER A 9 -27.21 -6.91 -49.39
CA SER A 9 -26.38 -7.73 -50.28
C SER A 9 -25.65 -8.81 -49.47
N PRO A 10 -25.31 -9.96 -50.05
CA PRO A 10 -24.53 -11.00 -49.35
C PRO A 10 -23.20 -10.49 -48.79
N GLY A 11 -22.55 -9.52 -49.47
CA GLY A 11 -21.33 -8.89 -48.97
C GLY A 11 -21.57 -8.01 -47.75
N THR A 12 -22.73 -7.34 -47.69
CA THR A 12 -23.14 -6.54 -46.53
C THR A 12 -23.46 -7.42 -45.33
N GLU A 13 -24.16 -8.54 -45.54
CA GLU A 13 -24.41 -9.53 -44.47
C GLU A 13 -23.10 -10.14 -43.93
N PHE A 14 -22.15 -10.46 -44.83
CA PHE A 14 -20.85 -10.97 -44.42
C PHE A 14 -20.06 -9.95 -43.60
N LEU A 15 -20.06 -8.68 -44.01
CA LEU A 15 -19.43 -7.59 -43.27
C LEU A 15 -20.04 -7.46 -41.86
N PHE A 16 -21.37 -7.45 -41.75
CA PHE A 16 -22.03 -7.35 -40.45
C PHE A 16 -21.74 -8.55 -39.55
N ARG A 17 -21.68 -9.78 -40.07
CA ARG A 17 -21.26 -10.95 -39.29
C ARG A 17 -19.82 -10.83 -38.77
N GLN A 18 -18.90 -10.27 -39.56
CA GLN A 18 -17.53 -10.01 -39.11
C GLN A 18 -17.48 -8.91 -38.05
N MET A 19 -18.30 -7.86 -38.20
CA MET A 19 -18.42 -6.80 -37.22
C MET A 19 -18.98 -7.32 -35.89
N GLU A 20 -20.06 -8.09 -35.90
CA GLU A 20 -20.64 -8.72 -34.69
C GLU A 20 -19.65 -9.65 -34.00
N LYS A 21 -18.84 -10.40 -34.77
CA LYS A 21 -17.78 -11.23 -34.22
C LYS A 21 -16.70 -10.38 -33.55
N LYS A 22 -16.33 -9.25 -34.17
CA LYS A 22 -15.29 -8.36 -33.64
C LYS A 22 -15.76 -7.55 -32.44
N GLU A 23 -17.03 -7.15 -32.43
CA GLU A 23 -17.69 -6.51 -31.30
C GLU A 23 -17.71 -7.43 -30.08
N ARG A 24 -18.15 -8.69 -30.24
CA ARG A 24 -18.09 -9.69 -29.16
C ARG A 24 -16.68 -9.88 -28.61
N GLN A 25 -15.68 -10.00 -29.48
CA GLN A 25 -14.27 -10.09 -29.05
C GLN A 25 -13.82 -8.85 -28.28
N ASN A 26 -14.26 -7.66 -28.71
CA ASN A 26 -13.93 -6.41 -28.03
C ASN A 26 -14.67 -6.29 -26.68
N GLU A 27 -15.92 -6.71 -26.58
CA GLU A 27 -16.67 -6.74 -25.31
C GLU A 27 -16.06 -7.72 -24.32
N GLU A 28 -15.69 -8.92 -24.78
CA GLU A 28 -15.05 -9.94 -23.94
C GLU A 28 -13.66 -9.46 -23.47
N ALA A 29 -12.86 -8.87 -24.36
CA ALA A 29 -11.60 -8.23 -24.01
C ALA A 29 -11.80 -7.07 -23.02
N ARG A 30 -12.85 -6.24 -23.19
CA ARG A 30 -13.18 -5.15 -22.26
C ARG A 30 -13.61 -5.69 -20.89
N ARG A 31 -14.39 -6.76 -20.84
CA ARG A 31 -14.82 -7.41 -19.58
C ARG A 31 -13.63 -7.96 -18.81
N LEU A 32 -12.77 -8.73 -19.46
CA LEU A 32 -11.53 -9.26 -18.88
C LEU A 32 -10.60 -8.12 -18.43
N HIS A 33 -10.52 -7.05 -19.22
CA HIS A 33 -9.73 -5.89 -18.84
C HIS A 33 -10.32 -5.18 -17.62
N HIS A 34 -11.64 -5.05 -17.53
CA HIS A 34 -12.34 -4.42 -16.41
C HIS A 34 -12.11 -5.18 -15.09
N GLU A 35 -12.16 -6.51 -15.13
CA GLU A 35 -11.84 -7.39 -13.99
C GLU A 35 -10.35 -7.27 -13.58
N SER A 36 -9.43 -7.10 -14.53
CA SER A 36 -8.00 -6.85 -14.25
C SER A 36 -7.65 -5.43 -13.77
N THR A 37 -8.59 -4.48 -13.86
CA THR A 37 -8.39 -3.07 -13.47
C THR A 37 -9.08 -2.69 -12.17
N GLN A 38 -9.59 -3.64 -11.38
CA GLN A 38 -9.99 -3.29 -10.03
C GLN A 38 -8.78 -2.71 -9.28
N ASP A 39 -8.94 -1.47 -8.81
CA ASP A 39 -7.93 -0.74 -8.07
C ASP A 39 -7.71 -1.47 -6.75
N VAL A 40 -6.53 -2.04 -6.54
CA VAL A 40 -6.20 -2.70 -5.27
C VAL A 40 -6.16 -1.64 -4.18
N GLU A 41 -6.98 -1.81 -3.15
CA GLU A 41 -7.07 -0.88 -2.03
C GLU A 41 -5.75 -0.82 -1.24
N LEU A 42 -5.31 0.40 -0.93
CA LEU A 42 -4.10 0.66 -0.14
C LEU A 42 -4.35 1.58 1.07
N ASP A 43 -5.61 1.96 1.31
CA ASP A 43 -5.99 3.01 2.26
C ASP A 43 -5.58 2.69 3.70
N LEU A 44 -5.66 1.43 4.13
CA LEU A 44 -5.23 1.01 5.45
C LEU A 44 -3.71 1.11 5.60
N VAL A 45 -2.97 0.73 4.56
CA VAL A 45 -1.51 0.83 4.55
C VAL A 45 -1.08 2.30 4.56
N GLU A 46 -1.68 3.14 3.71
CA GLU A 46 -1.41 4.58 3.68
C GLU A 46 -1.79 5.26 5.01
N GLY A 47 -2.95 4.90 5.57
CA GLY A 47 -3.43 5.39 6.86
C GLY A 47 -2.46 5.06 7.99
N PHE A 48 -1.96 3.82 8.04
CA PHE A 48 -0.93 3.40 8.97
C PHE A 48 0.33 4.27 8.84
N PHE A 49 0.87 4.42 7.62
CA PHE A 49 2.07 5.23 7.40
C PHE A 49 1.85 6.71 7.74
N ARG A 50 0.68 7.27 7.42
CA ARG A 50 0.31 8.64 7.76
C ARG A 50 0.29 8.85 9.28
N GLN A 51 -0.29 7.91 10.04
CA GLN A 51 -0.35 7.97 11.49
C GLN A 51 1.04 7.88 12.13
N ILE A 52 1.87 6.92 11.74
CA ILE A 52 3.21 6.78 12.35
C ILE A 52 4.16 7.92 11.92
N LYS A 53 3.96 8.50 10.73
CA LYS A 53 4.75 9.62 10.20
C LYS A 53 4.63 10.88 11.06
N THR A 54 3.49 11.10 11.72
CA THR A 54 3.30 12.26 12.61
C THR A 54 3.93 12.07 13.99
N GLN A 55 4.38 10.86 14.32
CA GLN A 55 4.97 10.56 15.61
C GLN A 55 6.47 10.86 15.64
N ASN A 56 7.00 11.16 16.83
CA ASN A 56 8.43 11.33 17.07
C ASN A 56 9.19 9.99 17.13
N ILE A 57 9.03 9.18 16.09
CA ILE A 57 9.73 7.91 15.91
C ILE A 57 11.00 8.17 15.10
N PHE A 58 12.13 7.68 15.59
CA PHE A 58 13.43 7.76 14.93
C PHE A 58 13.84 6.37 14.46
N ILE A 59 14.43 6.28 13.28
CA ILE A 59 15.01 5.06 12.72
C ILE A 59 16.48 5.25 12.41
N GLN A 60 17.26 4.16 12.52
CA GLN A 60 18.62 4.10 12.03
C GLN A 60 18.60 3.97 10.51
N THR A 61 19.26 4.90 9.84
CA THR A 61 19.50 4.92 8.40
C THR A 61 21.00 4.99 8.14
N VAL A 62 21.41 4.66 6.91
CA VAL A 62 22.77 4.95 6.46
C VAL A 62 22.79 6.38 5.96
N GLY A 63 23.55 7.24 6.64
CA GLY A 63 23.77 8.63 6.26
C GLY A 63 24.68 8.76 5.05
N ILE A 64 24.80 9.99 4.55
CA ILE A 64 25.53 10.34 3.33
C ILE A 64 27.02 9.96 3.40
N ASN A 65 27.57 10.02 4.60
CA ASN A 65 28.96 9.68 4.95
C ASN A 65 29.17 8.17 5.19
N GLY A 66 28.16 7.33 4.91
CA GLY A 66 28.19 5.88 5.12
C GLY A 66 28.06 5.45 6.59
N LYS A 67 27.86 6.38 7.52
CA LYS A 67 27.70 6.08 8.95
C LYS A 67 26.22 5.90 9.31
N ALA A 68 25.96 5.13 10.36
CA ALA A 68 24.62 5.02 10.90
C ALA A 68 24.18 6.37 11.47
N GLU A 69 23.04 6.87 10.99
CA GLU A 69 22.43 8.12 11.41
C GLU A 69 21.00 7.88 11.88
N SER A 70 20.58 8.67 12.85
CA SER A 70 19.25 8.57 13.42
C SER A 70 18.34 9.61 12.79
N THR A 71 17.44 9.14 11.93
CA THR A 71 16.52 9.95 11.11
C THR A 71 15.11 9.86 11.66
N ILE A 72 14.42 10.99 11.79
CA ILE A 72 13.00 11.00 12.14
C ILE A 72 12.17 10.41 10.99
N LEU A 73 11.23 9.53 11.33
CA LEU A 73 10.40 8.80 10.39
C LEU A 73 9.62 9.73 9.45
N SER A 74 9.26 10.93 9.92
CA SER A 74 8.61 11.98 9.13
C SER A 74 9.41 12.43 7.91
N LYS A 75 10.75 12.34 7.96
CA LYS A 75 11.65 12.62 6.83
C LYS A 75 11.95 11.38 5.98
N ALA A 76 11.85 10.18 6.56
CA ALA A 76 12.15 8.93 5.89
C ALA A 76 10.95 8.35 5.12
N ILE A 77 9.72 8.77 5.42
CA ILE A 77 8.51 8.31 4.72
C ILE A 77 8.03 9.34 3.71
N PHE A 78 7.86 8.86 2.49
CA PHE A 78 7.19 9.57 1.41
C PHE A 78 5.98 8.76 0.95
N SER A 79 4.81 9.39 0.85
CA SER A 79 3.60 8.75 0.32
C SER A 79 2.97 9.65 -0.72
N MET A 80 2.78 9.13 -1.94
CA MET A 80 2.10 9.82 -3.03
C MET A 80 1.55 8.80 -4.02
N ASN A 81 0.36 9.07 -4.59
CA ASN A 81 -0.23 8.29 -5.68
C ASN A 81 -0.32 6.78 -5.39
N LYS A 82 -0.81 6.37 -4.20
CA LYS A 82 -0.89 4.95 -3.79
C LYS A 82 0.47 4.24 -3.77
N VAL A 83 1.54 4.99 -3.53
CA VAL A 83 2.90 4.47 -3.37
C VAL A 83 3.51 5.05 -2.10
N VAL A 84 3.90 4.15 -1.19
CA VAL A 84 4.67 4.52 0.00
C VAL A 84 6.13 4.14 -0.21
N LYS A 85 7.04 5.07 0.07
CA LYS A 85 8.48 4.84 0.11
C LYS A 85 9.00 5.08 1.51
N VAL A 86 9.84 4.17 2.00
CA VAL A 86 10.53 4.28 3.29
C VAL A 86 12.03 4.19 3.07
N TYR A 87 12.72 5.32 3.20
CA TYR A 87 14.16 5.40 3.00
C TYR A 87 14.92 4.82 4.18
N TYR A 88 15.86 3.92 3.89
CA TYR A 88 16.77 3.33 4.89
C TYR A 88 18.24 3.65 4.62
N SER A 89 18.57 4.09 3.41
CA SER A 89 19.89 4.61 3.03
C SER A 89 19.71 5.91 2.26
N THR A 90 20.36 6.97 2.73
CA THR A 90 20.34 8.30 2.11
C THR A 90 21.75 8.67 1.69
N SER A 91 21.95 8.91 0.40
CA SER A 91 23.24 9.31 -0.18
C SER A 91 23.03 10.46 -1.17
N PHE A 92 24.05 11.29 -1.36
CA PHE A 92 24.09 12.23 -2.49
C PHE A 92 24.29 11.49 -3.82
N ASP A 93 24.89 10.32 -3.75
CA ASP A 93 25.03 9.41 -4.87
C ASP A 93 23.76 8.55 -4.98
N GLU A 94 23.03 8.73 -6.07
CA GLU A 94 21.81 7.97 -6.36
C GLU A 94 22.10 6.46 -6.45
N ASP A 95 23.33 6.06 -6.82
CA ASP A 95 23.79 4.67 -6.86
C ASP A 95 23.81 3.97 -5.50
N ASN A 96 23.77 4.74 -4.41
CA ASN A 96 23.89 4.23 -3.04
C ASN A 96 22.63 4.48 -2.19
N THR A 97 21.60 5.11 -2.78
CA THR A 97 20.33 5.37 -2.08
C THR A 97 19.49 4.09 -2.02
N GLY A 98 18.80 3.87 -0.90
CA GLY A 98 18.04 2.64 -0.66
C GLY A 98 16.72 2.91 0.05
N PHE A 99 15.63 2.39 -0.52
CA PHE A 99 14.30 2.51 0.06
C PHE A 99 13.46 1.25 -0.15
N ILE A 100 12.52 1.04 0.77
CA ILE A 100 11.42 0.10 0.58
C ILE A 100 10.28 0.82 -0.13
N ARG A 101 9.71 0.21 -1.16
CA ARG A 101 8.54 0.69 -1.88
C ARG A 101 7.37 -0.24 -1.60
N VAL A 102 6.23 0.31 -1.18
CA VAL A 102 4.96 -0.40 -1.04
C VAL A 102 3.99 0.20 -2.06
N ARG A 103 3.41 -0.62 -2.92
CA ARG A 103 2.49 -0.19 -3.98
C ARG A 103 1.42 -1.25 -4.24
N SER A 104 0.29 -0.83 -4.78
CA SER A 104 -0.61 -1.75 -5.45
C SER A 104 0.01 -2.27 -6.76
N ASP A 105 -0.29 -3.52 -7.09
CA ASP A 105 -0.01 -4.15 -8.37
C ASP A 105 -1.32 -4.65 -8.96
N ASN A 106 -1.82 -3.91 -9.95
CA ASN A 106 -3.10 -4.21 -10.58
C ASN A 106 -3.03 -5.46 -11.47
N GLN A 107 -1.85 -5.84 -11.97
CA GLN A 107 -1.71 -7.06 -12.76
C GLN A 107 -1.79 -8.30 -11.86
N LEU A 108 -1.15 -8.23 -10.69
CA LEU A 108 -1.16 -9.32 -9.71
C LEU A 108 -2.37 -9.26 -8.76
N GLN A 109 -3.16 -8.18 -8.78
CA GLN A 109 -4.25 -7.91 -7.85
C GLN A 109 -3.79 -8.02 -6.37
N GLN A 110 -2.60 -7.51 -6.09
CA GLN A 110 -1.94 -7.62 -4.79
C GLN A 110 -1.20 -6.33 -4.43
N ILE A 111 -0.85 -6.19 -3.16
CA ILE A 111 0.06 -5.15 -2.70
C ILE A 111 1.45 -5.76 -2.61
N VAL A 112 2.42 -5.06 -3.16
CA VAL A 112 3.80 -5.54 -3.30
C VAL A 112 4.73 -4.64 -2.50
N ILE A 113 5.63 -5.28 -1.74
CA ILE A 113 6.72 -4.64 -1.01
C ILE A 113 8.02 -4.97 -1.74
N GLU A 114 8.70 -3.94 -2.21
CA GLU A 114 9.92 -4.05 -3.02
C GLU A 114 11.07 -3.31 -2.35
N ARG A 115 12.27 -3.86 -2.47
CA ARG A 115 13.50 -3.13 -2.19
C ARG A 115 13.96 -2.45 -3.48
N MET A 116 14.26 -1.16 -3.38
CA MET A 116 14.86 -0.37 -4.44
C MET A 116 16.22 0.11 -3.96
N HIS A 117 17.27 -0.13 -4.75
CA HIS A 117 18.63 0.32 -4.43
C HIS A 117 19.40 0.76 -5.67
N GLY A 118 20.05 1.92 -5.57
CA GLY A 118 20.91 2.49 -6.60
C GLY A 118 20.22 3.27 -7.72
N TYR A 119 21.00 3.70 -8.71
CA TYR A 119 20.52 4.44 -9.88
C TYR A 119 19.85 3.47 -10.85
N ARG A 120 18.62 3.81 -11.29
CA ARG A 120 17.73 2.90 -12.02
C ARG A 120 17.55 1.55 -11.30
N PRO A 121 17.03 1.60 -10.07
CA PRO A 121 16.97 0.42 -9.21
C PRO A 121 16.05 -0.64 -9.82
N GLN A 122 16.54 -1.88 -9.90
CA GLN A 122 15.69 -3.01 -10.22
C GLN A 122 14.88 -3.40 -8.97
N PRO A 123 13.55 -3.54 -9.08
CA PRO A 123 12.73 -3.90 -7.94
C PRO A 123 13.00 -5.34 -7.51
N GLU A 124 13.45 -5.53 -6.26
CA GLU A 124 13.52 -6.83 -5.61
C GLU A 124 12.26 -7.01 -4.76
N VAL A 125 11.35 -7.91 -5.16
CA VAL A 125 10.14 -8.21 -4.38
C VAL A 125 10.53 -8.91 -3.09
N LEU A 126 10.23 -8.28 -1.95
CA LEU A 126 10.49 -8.83 -0.63
C LEU A 126 9.28 -9.57 -0.06
N TYR A 127 8.08 -9.08 -0.36
CA TYR A 127 6.82 -9.62 0.14
C TYR A 127 5.65 -9.14 -0.71
N GLN A 128 4.58 -9.94 -0.78
CA GLN A 128 3.35 -9.57 -1.46
C GLN A 128 2.14 -10.19 -0.75
N SER A 129 1.02 -9.47 -0.74
CA SER A 129 -0.25 -9.96 -0.21
C SER A 129 -1.41 -9.14 -0.75
N ALA A 130 -2.58 -9.77 -0.92
CA ALA A 130 -3.83 -9.05 -1.14
C ALA A 130 -4.37 -8.43 0.17
N ASP A 131 -3.98 -8.95 1.34
CA ASP A 131 -4.44 -8.45 2.63
C ASP A 131 -3.56 -7.29 3.12
N GLN A 132 -4.15 -6.10 3.21
CA GLN A 132 -3.52 -4.89 3.75
C GLN A 132 -2.98 -5.10 5.18
N CYS A 133 -3.65 -5.91 6.01
CA CYS A 133 -3.19 -6.19 7.37
C CYS A 133 -1.89 -7.02 7.39
N HIS A 134 -1.70 -7.91 6.41
CA HIS A 134 -0.45 -8.67 6.26
C HIS A 134 0.69 -7.75 5.81
N ILE A 135 0.42 -6.80 4.92
CA ILE A 135 1.38 -5.77 4.51
C ILE A 135 1.81 -4.92 5.71
N VAL A 136 0.85 -4.42 6.52
CA VAL A 136 1.16 -3.64 7.72
C VAL A 136 1.97 -4.46 8.72
N ARG A 137 1.59 -5.72 8.99
CA ARG A 137 2.35 -6.61 9.88
C ARG A 137 3.79 -6.81 9.41
N TRP A 138 3.99 -7.02 8.10
CA TRP A 138 5.32 -7.14 7.53
C TRP A 138 6.12 -5.83 7.72
N MET A 139 5.51 -4.68 7.42
CA MET A 139 6.16 -3.37 7.59
C MET A 139 6.52 -3.08 9.05
N ILE A 140 5.68 -3.44 10.01
CA ILE A 140 6.00 -3.35 11.44
C ILE A 140 7.23 -4.21 11.76
N LYS A 141 7.24 -5.48 11.33
CA LYS A 141 8.38 -6.40 11.55
C LYS A 141 9.67 -5.85 10.94
N TRP A 142 9.59 -5.20 9.79
CA TRP A 142 10.74 -4.58 9.13
C TRP A 142 11.21 -3.29 9.84
N LEU A 143 10.29 -2.46 10.31
CA LEU A 143 10.58 -1.21 11.03
C LEU A 143 11.15 -1.44 12.42
N MET A 144 10.61 -2.41 13.17
CA MET A 144 10.94 -2.65 14.58
C MET A 144 12.45 -2.72 14.90
N PRO A 145 13.27 -3.53 14.19
CA PRO A 145 14.71 -3.58 14.46
C PRO A 145 15.47 -2.31 14.06
N ARG A 146 14.84 -1.40 13.31
CA ARG A 146 15.45 -0.15 12.84
C ARG A 146 15.12 1.03 13.72
N ILE A 147 14.17 0.92 14.65
CA ILE A 147 13.83 2.02 15.55
C ILE A 147 15.04 2.35 16.43
N ASP A 148 15.42 3.61 16.44
CA ASP A 148 16.38 4.15 17.38
C ASP A 148 15.69 4.36 18.73
N TRP A 149 15.74 3.35 19.59
CA TRP A 149 15.18 3.39 20.94
C TRP A 149 15.88 4.35 21.90
N ARG A 150 17.08 4.85 21.54
CA ARG A 150 17.75 5.87 22.34
C ARG A 150 17.00 7.19 22.22
N LYS A 151 16.60 7.57 20.99
CA LYS A 151 15.84 8.79 20.70
C LYS A 151 14.33 8.64 20.78
N THR A 152 13.78 7.50 20.35
CA THR A 152 12.34 7.24 20.38
C THR A 152 11.90 6.94 21.81
N LYS A 153 11.04 7.79 22.38
CA LYS A 153 10.47 7.61 23.73
C LYS A 153 8.97 7.42 23.63
N LEU A 154 8.45 6.29 24.13
CA LEU A 154 7.02 5.97 24.08
C LEU A 154 6.15 7.05 24.75
N ALA A 155 6.60 7.61 25.87
CA ALA A 155 5.90 8.69 26.57
C ALA A 155 5.71 9.97 25.73
N ASN A 156 6.51 10.15 24.67
CA ASN A 156 6.45 11.29 23.76
C ASN A 156 5.66 10.98 22.48
N LEU A 157 5.06 9.80 22.37
CA LEU A 157 4.21 9.43 21.25
C LEU A 157 2.76 9.66 21.62
N ASP A 158 2.09 10.57 20.93
CA ASP A 158 0.68 10.90 21.18
C ASP A 158 -0.21 9.67 20.96
N LEU A 159 0.08 8.87 19.92
CA LEU A 159 -0.65 7.63 19.68
C LEU A 159 -0.50 6.62 20.82
N TYR A 160 0.64 6.60 21.51
CA TYR A 160 0.84 5.71 22.65
C TYR A 160 0.05 6.14 23.88
N ARG A 161 -0.11 7.46 24.09
CA ARG A 161 -0.96 8.00 25.16
C ARG A 161 -2.41 7.60 24.92
N LEU A 162 -2.92 7.86 23.70
CA LEU A 162 -4.28 7.46 23.30
C LEU A 162 -4.50 5.94 23.43
N PHE A 163 -3.50 5.14 23.05
CA PHE A 163 -3.56 3.69 23.20
C PHE A 163 -3.63 3.26 24.67
N SER A 164 -2.81 3.85 25.54
CA SER A 164 -2.77 3.54 26.97
C SER A 164 -4.10 3.92 27.66
N GLU A 165 -4.61 5.12 27.39
CA GLU A 165 -5.91 5.57 27.91
C GLU A 165 -7.07 4.66 27.48
N LYS A 166 -7.09 4.26 26.20
CA LYS A 166 -8.10 3.33 25.71
C LYS A 166 -8.02 1.99 26.45
N ARG A 167 -6.81 1.45 26.59
CA ARG A 167 -6.59 0.17 27.29
C ARG A 167 -7.02 0.23 28.75
N GLU A 168 -6.78 1.34 29.43
CA GLU A 168 -7.22 1.55 30.82
C GLU A 168 -8.75 1.60 30.93
N LYS A 169 -9.42 2.30 30.01
CA LYS A 169 -10.88 2.35 29.93
C LYS A 169 -11.49 0.97 29.68
N ASP A 170 -10.97 0.23 28.71
CA ASP A 170 -11.44 -1.11 28.38
C ASP A 170 -11.29 -2.05 29.60
N ALA A 171 -10.19 -1.94 30.35
CA ALA A 171 -9.97 -2.71 31.56
C ALA A 171 -10.92 -2.32 32.71
N LEU A 172 -11.25 -1.03 32.85
CA LEU A 172 -12.20 -0.55 33.86
C LEU A 172 -13.63 -1.01 33.53
N GLN A 173 -14.03 -0.90 32.27
CA GLN A 173 -15.36 -1.33 31.82
C GLN A 173 -15.55 -2.84 32.06
N LYS A 174 -14.55 -3.65 31.73
CA LYS A 174 -14.61 -5.09 32.00
C LYS A 174 -14.80 -5.41 33.49
N LYS A 175 -14.17 -4.67 34.39
CA LYS A 175 -14.34 -4.84 35.84
C LYS A 175 -15.74 -4.44 36.33
N LEU A 176 -16.35 -3.43 35.71
CA LEU A 176 -17.71 -3.01 36.03
C LEU A 176 -18.72 -4.06 35.56
N GLU A 177 -18.55 -4.58 34.34
CA GLU A 177 -19.38 -5.67 33.80
C GLU A 177 -19.27 -6.94 34.65
N GLU A 178 -18.06 -7.31 35.10
CA GLU A 178 -17.86 -8.45 36.01
C GLU A 178 -18.53 -8.22 37.39
N ALA A 179 -18.49 -7.00 37.92
CA ALA A 179 -19.13 -6.66 39.20
C ALA A 179 -20.67 -6.59 39.13
N GLU A 180 -21.24 -6.23 37.97
CA GLU A 180 -22.70 -6.23 37.73
C GLU A 180 -23.27 -7.64 37.49
N VAL A 181 -22.45 -8.60 37.05
CA VAL A 181 -22.85 -10.00 36.85
C VAL A 181 -22.80 -10.81 38.16
N GLU A 182 -21.97 -10.38 39.13
CA GLU A 182 -21.84 -11.02 40.45
C GLU A 182 -22.80 -10.45 41.53
N GLY A 183 -23.50 -9.35 41.26
CA GLY A 183 -24.46 -8.69 42.17
C GLY A 183 -25.92 -8.97 41.83
#